data_AF-A0A6P2MQJ7-F1
#
_entry.id   AF-A0A6P2MQJ7-F1
#
_cell.length_a   1.000
_cell.length_b   1.000
_cell.length_c   1.000
_cell.angle_alpha   90.00
_cell.angle_beta   90.00
_cell.angle_gamma   90.00
#
_symmetry.space_group_name_H-M   'P 1'
#
loop_
_entity.id
_entity.type
_entity.pdbx_description
1 polymer ?
#
loop_
_entity_poly.entity_id
_entity_poly.type
_entity_poly.pdbx_seq_one_letter_code
_entity_poly.pdbx_strand_id
1 'polypeptide(L)' 'MTPFDFLGALLERIHARSPVVSYIVASLIAAACMYAVAALNADGTSAVANLVRT' A
#
# COMPACT_ATOMS: atom_id res chain seq x y z
N MET A 1 -4.44 -15.75 -7.60
CA MET A 1 -5.09 -14.63 -6.89
C MET A 1 -4.04 -13.98 -6.03
N THR A 2 -3.56 -12.81 -6.42
CA THR A 2 -2.57 -12.05 -5.65
C THR A 2 -3.28 -11.28 -4.52
N PRO A 3 -2.59 -10.91 -3.44
CA PRO A 3 -3.18 -10.04 -2.41
C PRO A 3 -3.66 -8.70 -2.97
N PHE A 4 -3.05 -8.22 -4.05
CA PHE A 4 -3.48 -7.00 -4.76
C PHE A 4 -4.80 -7.20 -5.51
N ASP A 5 -5.04 -8.38 -6.11
CA ASP A 5 -6.33 -8.70 -6.74
C ASP A 5 -7.49 -8.62 -5.73
N PHE A 6 -7.26 -9.06 -4.49
CA PHE A 6 -8.26 -8.97 -3.43
C PHE A 6 -8.55 -7.52 -3.02
N LEU A 7 -7.52 -6.68 -2.89
CA LEU A 7 -7.68 -5.25 -2.60
C LEU A 7 -8.44 -4.52 -3.72
N GLY A 8 -8.12 -4.84 -4.98
CA GLY A 8 -8.82 -4.28 -6.14
C GLY A 8 -10.30 -4.64 -6.14
N ALA A 9 -10.63 -5.93 -5.97
CA ALA A 9 -12.01 -6.38 -5.90
C ALA A 9 -12.79 -5.79 -4.71
N LEU A 10 -12.13 -5.57 -3.56
CA LEU A 10 -12.71 -4.92 -2.40
C LEU A 10 -13.04 -3.44 -2.69
N LEU A 11 -12.09 -2.72 -3.29
CA LEU A 11 -12.26 -1.31 -3.68
C LEU A 11 -13.36 -1.14 -4.71
N GLU A 12 -13.44 -2.04 -5.69
CA GLU A 12 -14.47 -2.02 -6.74
C GLU A 12 -15.86 -2.23 -6.15
N ARG A 13 -16.00 -3.17 -5.20
CA ARG A 13 -17.25 -3.41 -4.48
C ARG A 13 -17.67 -2.23 -3.59
N ILE A 14 -16.70 -1.55 -2.98
CA ILE A 14 -16.94 -0.34 -2.18
C ILE A 14 -17.33 0.83 -3.10
N HIS A 15 -16.66 0.98 -4.25
CA HIS A 15 -16.92 2.02 -5.24
C HIS A 15 -18.34 1.91 -5.82
N ALA A 16 -18.77 0.69 -6.12
CA ALA A 16 -20.13 0.42 -6.62
C ALA A 16 -21.23 0.85 -5.63
N ARG A 17 -20.93 0.92 -4.32
CA ARG A 17 -21.88 1.40 -3.30
C ARG A 17 -21.75 2.89 -3.04
N SER A 18 -20.53 3.40 -2.97
CA SER A 18 -20.25 4.82 -2.75
C SER A 18 -18.87 5.19 -3.27
N PRO A 19 -18.77 5.99 -4.35
CA PRO A 19 -17.48 6.34 -4.95
C PRO A 19 -16.61 7.15 -3.99
N VAL A 20 -17.23 8.02 -3.18
CA VAL A 20 -16.53 8.86 -2.19
C VAL A 20 -15.81 8.00 -1.15
N VAL A 21 -16.48 6.96 -0.63
CA VAL A 21 -15.89 6.05 0.37
C VAL A 21 -14.72 5.26 -0.24
N SER A 22 -14.83 4.87 -1.52
CA SER A 22 -13.75 4.17 -2.23
C SER A 22 -12.49 5.03 -2.33
N TYR A 23 -12.61 6.32 -2.65
CA TYR A 23 -11.45 7.24 -2.66
C TYR A 23 -10.78 7.39 -1.30
N ILE A 24 -11.57 7.45 -0.22
CA ILE A 24 -11.03 7.50 1.15
C ILE A 24 -10.26 6.22 1.47
N VAL A 25 -10.82 5.04 1.15
CA VAL A 25 -10.17 3.75 1.39
C VAL A 25 -8.89 3.61 0.57
N ALA A 26 -8.88 4.01 -0.70
CA ALA A 26 -7.69 4.02 -1.53
C ALA A 26 -6.59 4.92 -0.94
N SER A 27 -6.96 6.09 -0.41
CA SER A 27 -6.05 7.02 0.24
C SER A 27 -5.45 6.42 1.52
N LEU A 28 -6.25 5.73 2.33
CA LEU A 28 -5.78 5.04 3.54
C LEU A 28 -4.81 3.89 3.22
N ILE A 29 -5.07 3.13 2.15
CA ILE A 29 -4.16 2.06 1.69
C ILE A 29 -2.82 2.66 1.24
N ALA A 30 -2.86 3.76 0.48
CA ALA A 30 -1.65 4.46 0.06
C ALA A 30 -0.85 5.00 1.26
N ALA A 31 -1.53 5.61 2.23
CA ALA A 31 -0.91 6.10 3.46
C ALA A 31 -0.28 4.97 4.30
N ALA A 32 -0.96 3.82 4.42
CA ALA A 32 -0.43 2.65 5.10
C ALA A 32 0.81 2.10 4.40
N CYS A 33 0.83 2.10 3.07
CA CYS A 33 1.99 1.68 2.29
C CYS A 33 3.18 2.64 2.47
N MET A 34 2.94 3.95 2.44
CA MET A 34 3.98 4.95 2.74
C MET A 34 4.51 4.81 4.17
N TYR A 35 3.65 4.57 5.15
CA TYR A 35 4.05 4.36 6.53
C TYR A 35 4.89 3.09 6.69
N ALA A 36 4.49 1.99 6.05
CA ALA A 36 5.26 0.76 6.04
C ALA A 36 6.65 0.98 5.41
N VAL A 37 6.72 1.66 4.26
CA VAL A 37 7.99 2.01 3.62
C VAL A 37 8.85 2.91 4.52
N ALA A 38 8.24 3.89 5.19
CA ALA A 38 8.95 4.75 6.14
C ALA A 38 9.48 3.95 7.35
N ALA A 39 8.70 3.00 7.87
CA ALA A 39 9.11 2.11 8.96
C ALA A 39 10.26 1.19 8.53
N LEU A 40 10.18 0.57 7.33
CA LEU A 40 11.26 -0.24 6.78
C LEU A 40 12.54 0.58 6.50
N ASN A 41 12.39 1.85 6.12
CA ASN A 41 13.52 2.77 5.97
C ASN A 41 14.12 3.17 7.32
N ALA A 42 13.28 3.38 8.34
CA ALA A 42 13.71 3.69 9.71
C ALA A 42 14.42 2.50 10.39
N ASP A 43 14.01 1.27 10.08
CA ASP A 43 14.67 0.04 10.56
C ASP A 43 16.06 -0.21 9.91
N GLY A 44 16.54 0.67 9.02
CA GLY A 44 17.89 0.59 8.42
C GLY A 44 18.11 -0.57 7.45
N THR A 45 17.15 -1.50 7.32
CA THR A 45 17.22 -2.66 6.42
C THR A 45 17.19 -2.28 4.93
N SER A 46 16.69 -1.09 4.61
CA SER A 46 16.62 -0.57 3.23
C SER A 46 17.96 -0.01 2.72
N ALA A 47 18.88 0.38 3.61
CA ALA A 47 20.21 0.86 3.21
C ALA A 47 21.16 -0.31 2.84
N VAL A 48 20.91 -1.52 3.34
CA VAL A 48 21.83 -2.66 3.17
C VAL A 48 21.59 -3.43 1.87
N ALA A 49 20.37 -3.41 1.32
CA ALA A 49 20.10 -4.05 0.04
C ALA A 49 20.70 -3.28 -1.16
N ASN A 50 20.84 -1.95 -1.04
CA ASN A 50 21.41 -1.12 -2.11
C ASN A 50 22.94 -1.03 -2.05
N LEU A 51 23.57 -1.26 -0.88
CA LEU A 51 25.04 -1.26 -0.72
C LEU A 51 25.69 -2.60 -1.13
N VAL A 52 24.95 -3.72 -1.12
CA VAL A 52 25.45 -5.04 -1.58
C VAL A 52 25.48 -5.16 -3.12
N ARG A 53 25.03 -4.12 -3.84
CA ARG A 53 25.02 -4.06 -5.32
C ARG A 53 25.88 -2.92 -5.90
N THR A 54 26.88 -2.45 -5.16
CA THR A 54 27.92 -1.51 -5.64
C THR A 54 29.29 -2.04 -5.26
#